data_AF-A0A8X9A033-F1
#
_entry.id   AF-A0A8X9A033-F1
#
_cell.length_a   1.000
_cell.length_b   1.000
_cell.length_c   1.000
_cell.angle_alpha   90.00
_cell.angle_beta   90.00
_cell.angle_gamma   90.00
#
_symmetry.space_group_name_H-M   'P 1'
#
loop_
_entity.id
_entity.type
_entity.pdbx_description
1 polymer ?
#
loop_
_entity_poly.entity_id
_entity_poly.type
_entity_poly.pdbx_seq_one_letter_code
_entity_poly.pdbx_strand_id
1 'polypeptide(L)'
;MIEEVIPLSFGDFPDDVQLCVLSFLHPSDLAAFACTCKRFEALYRHDQRLWFSLCHRRWGSKTLINKWGGGKISYKHLYLVLDEYDALIGFWRRFGDTPSPPPLVFFEWGPFYITGSRVSPSKNMGYGVIKKPFLWMSIAPGGEMLNYLDPEGRAEVNAEDLVMAELGVSESELIQVNVSFIGECHVVVEENLEVNVDPSSPNLRGEVSDEVYGSPPDQMKEIYQYLANKTSPSSRRQRRREKEKQRQGRRKWEPENFVKIVNCSPKPSRPLQGLWKGICDDMSLDFYLVSYDDVGGIACRKVGDFHRPLTYHGPIFWTPSLAFFDSPLSPEEDDIYNCRAHLRPADESQEIISTPDNGVVSHMLYINSSYDLVIPDLVGTTVNPRQVEGRIWQYKNGTFGFGFLRDDYIIDLKRIAINGHLLDTVEPSNGC
;
A
#
# COMPACT_ATOMS: atom_id res chain seq x y z
N MET A 1 -44.98 -20.06 44.58
CA MET A 1 -43.65 -20.58 44.21
C MET A 1 -43.05 -19.56 43.27
N ILE A 2 -42.03 -18.85 43.74
CA ILE A 2 -41.21 -18.00 42.87
C ILE A 2 -40.20 -18.97 42.26
N GLU A 3 -40.21 -19.15 40.94
CA GLU A 3 -39.13 -19.86 40.24
C GLU A 3 -37.83 -19.12 40.57
N GLU A 4 -36.96 -19.76 41.37
CA GLU A 4 -35.57 -19.32 41.48
C GLU A 4 -34.94 -19.53 40.10
N VAL A 5 -34.83 -18.44 39.35
CA VAL A 5 -34.01 -18.39 38.14
C VAL A 5 -32.56 -18.52 38.60
N ILE A 6 -32.02 -19.74 38.56
CA ILE A 6 -30.60 -19.98 38.81
C ILE A 6 -29.84 -19.22 37.71
N PRO A 7 -28.97 -18.26 38.06
CA PRO A 7 -28.20 -17.54 37.07
C PRO A 7 -27.24 -18.51 36.38
N LEU A 8 -27.42 -18.71 35.08
CA LEU A 8 -26.50 -19.48 34.24
C LEU A 8 -25.15 -18.77 34.20
N SER A 9 -24.08 -19.50 34.47
CA SER A 9 -22.72 -18.97 34.30
C SER A 9 -22.32 -18.99 32.83
N PHE A 10 -21.35 -18.16 32.44
CA PHE A 10 -20.90 -18.14 31.04
C PHE A 10 -20.39 -19.51 30.55
N GLY A 11 -19.82 -20.31 31.44
CA GLY A 11 -19.32 -21.65 31.12
C GLY A 11 -20.41 -22.69 30.83
N ASP A 12 -21.67 -22.38 31.17
CA ASP A 12 -22.85 -23.24 30.98
C ASP A 12 -23.49 -23.03 29.60
N PHE A 13 -23.12 -21.97 28.86
CA PHE A 13 -23.56 -21.82 27.48
C PHE A 13 -22.94 -22.90 26.58
N PRO A 14 -23.61 -23.31 25.49
CA PRO A 14 -23.01 -24.14 24.46
C PRO A 14 -21.70 -23.54 23.90
N ASP A 15 -20.73 -24.40 23.53
CA ASP A 15 -19.40 -23.97 23.08
C ASP A 15 -19.46 -23.01 21.88
N ASP A 16 -20.36 -23.22 20.92
CA ASP A 16 -20.58 -22.35 19.77
C ASP A 16 -21.05 -20.95 20.17
N VAL A 17 -21.95 -20.85 21.16
CA VAL A 17 -22.39 -19.56 21.73
C VAL A 17 -21.22 -18.87 22.43
N GLN A 18 -20.45 -19.61 23.23
CA GLN A 18 -19.26 -19.05 23.90
C GLN A 18 -18.26 -18.51 22.88
N LEU A 19 -17.92 -19.30 21.85
CA LEU A 19 -17.00 -18.89 20.79
C LEU A 19 -17.51 -17.67 20.01
N CYS A 20 -18.82 -17.62 19.73
CA CYS A 20 -19.45 -16.47 19.09
C CYS A 20 -19.30 -15.20 19.92
N VAL A 21 -19.59 -15.26 21.23
CA VAL A 21 -19.44 -14.12 22.14
C VAL A 21 -17.98 -13.70 22.25
N LEU A 22 -17.07 -14.64 22.47
CA LEU A 22 -15.64 -14.36 22.61
C LEU A 22 -15.00 -13.80 21.34
N SER A 23 -15.54 -14.14 20.16
CA SER A 23 -15.06 -13.59 18.90
C SER A 23 -15.27 -12.07 18.74
N PHE A 24 -16.10 -11.44 19.58
CA PHE A 24 -16.24 -9.97 19.61
C PHE A 24 -15.13 -9.25 20.39
N LEU A 25 -14.33 -9.99 21.17
CA LEU A 25 -13.32 -9.39 22.04
C LEU A 25 -12.02 -9.13 21.28
N HIS A 26 -11.31 -8.07 21.65
CA HIS A 26 -9.93 -7.88 21.23
C HIS A 26 -9.01 -8.93 21.90
N PRO A 27 -7.85 -9.26 21.30
CA PRO A 27 -6.92 -10.23 21.88
C PRO A 27 -6.47 -9.91 23.31
N SER A 28 -6.38 -8.62 23.65
CA SER A 28 -6.06 -8.15 25.01
C SER A 28 -7.15 -8.51 26.02
N ASP A 29 -8.41 -8.25 25.67
CA ASP A 29 -9.56 -8.53 26.52
C ASP A 29 -9.79 -10.03 26.64
N LEU A 30 -9.57 -10.74 25.54
CA LEU A 30 -9.62 -12.20 25.51
C LEU A 30 -8.52 -12.83 26.37
N ALA A 31 -7.31 -12.25 26.39
CA ALA A 31 -6.24 -12.69 27.28
C ALA A 31 -6.61 -12.45 28.75
N ALA A 32 -7.19 -11.29 29.08
CA ALA A 32 -7.68 -11.01 30.43
C ALA A 32 -8.81 -11.98 30.83
N PHE A 33 -9.74 -12.27 29.93
CA PHE A 33 -10.80 -13.26 30.13
C PHE A 33 -10.22 -14.67 30.33
N ALA A 34 -9.21 -15.05 29.55
CA ALA A 34 -8.54 -16.34 29.66
C ALA A 34 -7.89 -16.56 31.04
N CYS A 35 -7.46 -15.49 31.72
CA CYS A 35 -6.91 -15.55 33.07
C CYS A 35 -7.96 -15.86 34.16
N THR A 36 -9.26 -15.82 33.85
CA THR A 36 -10.31 -16.10 34.84
C THR A 36 -10.41 -17.58 35.21
N CYS A 37 -10.05 -18.49 34.30
CA CYS A 37 -10.18 -19.93 34.53
C CYS A 37 -9.31 -20.77 33.57
N LYS A 38 -8.84 -21.93 34.03
CA LYS A 38 -7.97 -22.85 33.25
C LYS A 38 -8.62 -23.34 31.93
N ARG A 39 -9.95 -23.52 31.91
CA ARG A 39 -10.68 -23.89 30.69
C ARG A 39 -10.53 -22.79 29.63
N PHE A 40 -10.66 -21.52 30.01
CA PHE A 40 -10.54 -20.39 29.08
C PHE A 40 -9.09 -20.09 28.70
N GLU A 41 -8.12 -20.35 29.58
CA GLU A 41 -6.71 -20.35 29.23
C GLU A 41 -6.41 -21.37 28.11
N ALA A 42 -6.89 -22.61 28.24
CA ALA A 42 -6.71 -23.65 27.24
C ALA A 42 -7.39 -23.27 25.91
N LEU A 43 -8.61 -22.71 25.99
CA LEU A 43 -9.34 -22.20 24.83
C LEU A 43 -8.52 -21.12 24.08
N TYR A 44 -7.99 -20.13 24.81
CA TYR A 44 -7.19 -19.05 24.23
C TYR A 44 -5.86 -19.53 23.63
N ARG A 45 -5.20 -20.53 24.23
CA ARG A 45 -3.89 -20.99 23.76
C ARG A 45 -3.96 -21.97 22.60
N HIS A 46 -4.95 -22.86 22.58
CA HIS A 46 -4.91 -24.05 21.74
C HIS A 46 -6.15 -24.24 20.86
N ASP A 47 -7.27 -23.57 21.12
CA ASP A 47 -8.50 -23.78 20.36
C ASP A 47 -8.46 -23.02 19.01
N GLN A 48 -8.30 -23.77 17.93
CA GLN A 48 -8.28 -23.24 16.56
C GLN A 48 -9.63 -22.64 16.13
N ARG A 49 -10.76 -23.10 16.71
CA ARG A 49 -12.11 -22.60 16.36
C ARG A 49 -12.28 -21.18 16.87
N LEU A 50 -11.79 -20.88 18.06
CA LEU A 50 -11.80 -19.51 18.61
C LEU A 50 -11.05 -18.53 17.71
N TRP A 51 -9.80 -18.86 17.38
CA TRP A 51 -8.97 -18.01 16.52
C TRP A 51 -9.50 -17.92 15.09
N PHE A 52 -10.07 -19.00 14.56
CA PHE A 52 -10.78 -18.96 13.29
C PHE A 52 -11.96 -17.99 13.34
N SER A 53 -12.81 -18.06 14.38
CA SER A 53 -13.96 -17.15 14.53
C SER A 53 -13.52 -15.68 14.64
N LEU A 54 -12.42 -15.40 15.35
CA LEU A 54 -11.81 -14.07 15.42
C LEU A 54 -11.35 -13.58 14.04
N CYS A 55 -10.60 -14.41 13.31
CA CYS A 55 -10.13 -14.10 11.95
C CYS A 55 -11.30 -13.89 10.98
N HIS A 56 -12.26 -14.82 10.96
CA HIS A 56 -13.41 -14.78 10.06
C HIS A 56 -14.31 -13.57 10.34
N ARG A 57 -14.51 -13.20 11.59
CA ARG A 57 -15.32 -12.01 11.93
C ARG A 57 -14.70 -10.72 11.38
N ARG A 58 -13.38 -10.56 11.45
CA ARG A 58 -12.71 -9.32 11.06
C ARG A 58 -12.32 -9.26 9.58
N TRP A 59 -11.94 -10.40 8.98
CA TRP A 59 -11.42 -10.46 7.61
C TRP A 59 -12.14 -11.46 6.70
N GLY A 60 -13.11 -12.23 7.20
CA GLY A 60 -13.80 -13.26 6.39
C GLY A 60 -14.60 -12.72 5.20
N SER A 61 -15.00 -11.44 5.23
CA SER A 61 -15.59 -10.76 4.07
C SER A 61 -14.56 -10.18 3.09
N LYS A 62 -13.28 -10.15 3.47
CA LYS A 62 -12.18 -9.56 2.70
C LYS A 62 -11.25 -10.63 2.09
N THR A 63 -11.13 -11.79 2.74
CA THR A 63 -10.19 -12.86 2.36
C THR A 63 -10.70 -14.24 2.83
N LEU A 64 -10.17 -15.33 2.24
CA LEU A 64 -10.52 -16.71 2.54
C LEU A 64 -9.61 -17.28 3.62
N ILE A 65 -10.01 -17.12 4.88
CA ILE A 65 -9.24 -17.49 6.08
C ILE A 65 -8.66 -18.91 6.04
N ASN A 66 -9.42 -19.87 5.52
CA ASN A 66 -9.03 -21.29 5.47
C ASN A 66 -8.01 -21.64 4.38
N LYS A 67 -7.71 -20.73 3.45
CA LYS A 67 -6.75 -20.96 2.36
C LYS A 67 -5.34 -20.43 2.64
N TRP A 68 -5.20 -19.50 3.58
CA TRP A 68 -3.89 -18.95 3.98
C TRP A 68 -2.94 -20.06 4.46
N GLY A 69 -1.65 -19.98 4.12
CA GLY A 69 -0.66 -21.01 4.50
C GLY A 69 -1.00 -22.42 4.01
N GLY A 70 -1.68 -22.53 2.87
CA GLY A 70 -2.18 -23.80 2.35
C GLY A 70 -3.18 -24.50 3.28
N GLY A 71 -3.84 -23.74 4.17
CA GLY A 71 -4.77 -24.24 5.18
C GLY A 71 -4.12 -24.96 6.37
N LYS A 72 -2.80 -24.89 6.51
CA LYS A 72 -2.04 -25.58 7.57
C LYS A 72 -1.55 -24.65 8.68
N ILE A 73 -1.66 -23.34 8.47
CA ILE A 73 -1.27 -22.32 9.45
C ILE A 73 -2.18 -22.32 10.67
N SER A 74 -1.61 -22.09 11.85
CA SER A 74 -2.41 -21.82 13.06
C SER A 74 -3.19 -20.52 12.91
N TYR A 75 -4.49 -20.53 13.17
CA TYR A 75 -5.32 -19.32 13.06
C TYR A 75 -4.91 -18.23 14.05
N LYS A 76 -4.25 -18.60 15.16
CA LYS A 76 -3.66 -17.62 16.09
C LYS A 76 -2.52 -16.84 15.43
N HIS A 77 -1.63 -17.54 14.71
CA HIS A 77 -0.55 -16.90 13.97
C HIS A 77 -1.10 -16.07 12.83
N LEU A 78 -2.07 -16.61 12.09
CA LEU A 78 -2.77 -15.89 11.03
C LEU A 78 -3.43 -14.60 11.55
N TYR A 79 -4.07 -14.62 12.71
CA TYR A 79 -4.68 -13.43 13.30
C TYR A 79 -3.65 -12.30 13.47
N LEU A 80 -2.48 -12.61 14.02
CA LEU A 80 -1.42 -11.62 14.27
C LEU A 80 -0.91 -11.02 12.96
N VAL A 81 -0.68 -11.88 11.95
CA VAL A 81 -0.22 -11.42 10.63
C VAL A 81 -1.28 -10.57 9.94
N LEU A 82 -2.55 -11.01 9.93
CA LEU A 82 -3.64 -10.24 9.33
C LEU A 82 -3.88 -8.90 10.03
N ASP A 83 -3.66 -8.82 11.35
CA ASP A 83 -3.74 -7.58 12.11
C ASP A 83 -2.66 -6.58 11.71
N GLU A 84 -1.40 -7.03 11.61
CA GLU A 84 -0.29 -6.21 11.10
C GLU A 84 -0.56 -5.77 9.65
N TYR A 85 -1.06 -6.67 8.82
CA TYR A 85 -1.36 -6.42 7.42
C TYR A 85 -2.59 -5.53 7.19
N ASP A 86 -3.53 -5.46 8.12
CA ASP A 86 -4.66 -4.53 8.05
C ASP A 86 -4.19 -3.07 7.98
N ALA A 87 -3.04 -2.77 8.61
CA ALA A 87 -2.39 -1.47 8.51
C ALA A 87 -1.79 -1.20 7.12
N LEU A 88 -1.51 -2.22 6.31
CA LEU A 88 -0.98 -2.07 4.95
C LEU A 88 -2.05 -1.65 3.93
N ILE A 89 -3.32 -1.98 4.17
CA ILE A 89 -4.38 -1.81 3.18
C ILE A 89 -4.66 -0.33 2.89
N GLY A 90 -4.85 0.00 1.60
CA GLY A 90 -5.16 1.34 1.13
C GLY A 90 -4.07 1.96 0.25
N PHE A 91 -4.03 3.30 0.20
CA PHE A 91 -3.14 4.04 -0.68
C PHE A 91 -1.82 4.44 0.00
N TRP A 92 -0.75 4.33 -0.75
CA TRP A 92 0.61 4.63 -0.34
C TRP A 92 1.31 5.43 -1.42
N ARG A 93 2.26 6.27 -1.02
CA ARG A 93 3.14 6.97 -1.94
C ARG A 93 4.57 6.47 -1.79
N ARG A 94 5.27 6.28 -2.90
CA ARG A 94 6.72 6.04 -2.89
C ARG A 94 7.44 7.28 -2.39
N PHE A 95 8.51 7.07 -1.62
CA PHE A 95 9.39 8.10 -1.07
C PHE A 95 10.83 7.85 -1.56
N GLY A 96 11.52 8.88 -2.04
CA GLY A 96 12.91 8.84 -2.50
C GLY A 96 13.14 9.46 -3.89
N ASP A 97 14.40 9.81 -4.19
CA ASP A 97 14.84 10.58 -5.36
C ASP A 97 14.96 9.77 -6.67
N THR A 98 14.25 8.64 -6.80
CA THR A 98 14.35 7.81 -8.00
C THR A 98 13.51 8.40 -9.15
N PRO A 99 14.07 8.55 -10.37
CA PRO A 99 13.45 9.30 -11.46
C PRO A 99 12.26 8.63 -12.16
N SER A 100 11.76 7.46 -11.72
CA SER A 100 10.64 6.78 -12.40
C SER A 100 9.30 6.88 -11.64
N PRO A 101 8.24 7.47 -12.23
CA PRO A 101 6.85 7.29 -11.78
C PRO A 101 6.39 5.82 -12.02
N PRO A 102 5.31 5.33 -11.38
CA PRO A 102 4.28 6.04 -10.63
C PRO A 102 4.50 6.02 -9.11
N PRO A 103 4.26 7.15 -8.42
CA PRO A 103 4.45 7.20 -6.98
C PRO A 103 3.28 6.61 -6.21
N LEU A 104 2.11 6.39 -6.81
CA LEU A 104 0.93 5.91 -6.09
C LEU A 104 0.84 4.38 -6.17
N VAL A 105 0.75 3.77 -4.98
CA VAL A 105 0.56 2.34 -4.79
C VAL A 105 -0.74 2.12 -4.02
N PHE A 106 -1.43 1.03 -4.33
CA PHE A 106 -2.64 0.60 -3.67
C PHE A 106 -2.49 -0.86 -3.23
N PHE A 107 -2.69 -1.12 -1.93
CA PHE A 107 -2.70 -2.46 -1.36
C PHE A 107 -4.12 -2.89 -1.02
N GLU A 108 -4.44 -4.13 -1.35
CA GLU A 108 -5.74 -4.72 -1.11
C GLU A 108 -5.63 -6.20 -0.72
N TRP A 109 -6.71 -6.70 -0.12
CA TRP A 109 -6.85 -8.12 0.16
C TRP A 109 -7.14 -8.89 -1.12
N GLY A 110 -6.38 -9.96 -1.33
CA GLY A 110 -6.75 -11.06 -2.21
C GLY A 110 -7.39 -12.21 -1.43
N PRO A 111 -7.72 -13.33 -2.11
CA PRO A 111 -8.34 -14.49 -1.48
C PRO A 111 -7.49 -15.14 -0.39
N PHE A 112 -6.16 -15.14 -0.50
CA PHE A 112 -5.25 -15.69 0.52
C PHE A 112 -3.84 -15.06 0.44
N TYR A 113 -3.81 -13.82 0.00
CA TYR A 113 -2.62 -12.98 -0.16
C TYR A 113 -3.03 -11.51 -0.09
N ILE A 114 -2.06 -10.61 -0.08
CA ILE A 114 -2.23 -9.18 -0.33
C ILE A 114 -1.52 -8.84 -1.62
N THR A 115 -2.15 -7.99 -2.43
CA THR A 115 -1.54 -7.47 -3.66
C THR A 115 -1.27 -5.99 -3.51
N GLY A 116 -0.02 -5.60 -3.76
CA GLY A 116 0.36 -4.23 -4.05
C GLY A 116 0.28 -3.97 -5.55
N SER A 117 -0.45 -2.93 -5.94
CA SER A 117 -0.58 -2.50 -7.33
C SER A 117 -0.11 -1.06 -7.50
N ARG A 118 0.63 -0.79 -8.56
CA ARG A 118 0.93 0.56 -9.03
C ARG A 118 -0.31 1.14 -9.70
N VAL A 119 -0.64 2.38 -9.36
CA VAL A 119 -1.83 3.07 -9.85
C VAL A 119 -1.39 4.24 -10.72
N SER A 120 -1.84 4.28 -11.98
CA SER A 120 -1.50 5.34 -12.92
C SER A 120 -2.71 5.77 -13.75
N PRO A 121 -2.73 7.00 -14.26
CA PRO A 121 -3.74 7.44 -15.21
C PRO A 121 -3.74 6.60 -16.51
N SER A 122 -4.92 6.37 -17.08
CA SER A 122 -5.05 5.82 -18.44
C SER A 122 -4.77 6.89 -19.49
N LYS A 123 -4.28 6.47 -20.67
CA LYS A 123 -4.03 7.36 -21.82
C LYS A 123 -5.29 7.63 -22.65
N ASN A 124 -6.42 7.07 -22.28
CA ASN A 124 -7.66 7.10 -23.08
C ASN A 124 -8.46 8.43 -22.93
N MET A 125 -7.81 9.53 -22.52
CA MET A 125 -8.40 10.87 -22.39
C MET A 125 -9.70 10.90 -21.55
N GLY A 126 -9.77 10.04 -20.53
CA GLY A 126 -10.93 9.88 -19.65
C GLY A 126 -10.53 9.59 -18.21
N TYR A 127 -11.51 9.31 -17.33
CA TYR A 127 -11.26 9.02 -15.90
C TYR A 127 -10.67 7.64 -15.60
N GLY A 128 -10.29 6.89 -16.64
CA GLY A 128 -9.75 5.54 -16.52
C GLY A 128 -8.46 5.49 -15.72
N VAL A 129 -8.33 4.51 -14.83
CA VAL A 129 -7.17 4.27 -14.00
C VAL A 129 -6.59 2.90 -14.31
N ILE A 130 -5.30 2.83 -14.61
CA ILE A 130 -4.58 1.58 -14.80
C ILE A 130 -4.08 1.12 -13.44
N LYS A 131 -4.37 -0.13 -13.12
CA LYS A 131 -3.90 -0.82 -11.92
C LYS A 131 -3.00 -1.96 -12.34
N LYS A 132 -1.73 -1.90 -11.93
CA LYS A 132 -0.70 -2.84 -12.35
C LYS A 132 -0.09 -3.54 -11.12
N PRO A 133 -0.42 -4.82 -10.85
CA PRO A 133 0.17 -5.58 -9.76
C PRO A 133 1.70 -5.60 -9.84
N PHE A 134 2.36 -5.55 -8.69
CA PHE A 134 3.82 -5.61 -8.62
C PHE A 134 4.35 -6.29 -7.35
N LEU A 135 3.54 -6.41 -6.30
CA LEU A 135 3.92 -7.08 -5.07
C LEU A 135 2.82 -8.05 -4.66
N TRP A 136 3.19 -9.25 -4.28
CA TRP A 136 2.30 -10.25 -3.68
C TRP A 136 2.87 -10.67 -2.34
N MET A 137 2.03 -10.70 -1.31
CA MET A 137 2.42 -11.04 0.06
C MET A 137 1.50 -12.13 0.58
N SER A 138 2.06 -13.24 1.03
CA SER A 138 1.33 -14.35 1.64
C SER A 138 2.16 -14.97 2.77
N ILE A 139 1.65 -16.07 3.32
CA ILE A 139 2.28 -16.81 4.39
C ILE A 139 2.40 -18.27 3.94
N ALA A 140 3.58 -18.85 4.09
CA ALA A 140 3.83 -20.27 3.85
C ALA A 140 3.13 -21.14 4.92
N PRO A 141 2.91 -22.44 4.68
CA PRO A 141 2.38 -23.38 5.69
C PRO A 141 3.20 -23.42 6.98
N GLY A 142 4.51 -23.15 6.90
CA GLY A 142 5.39 -23.05 8.07
C GLY A 142 5.20 -21.79 8.92
N GLY A 143 4.39 -20.83 8.46
CA GLY A 143 4.19 -19.52 9.10
C GLY A 143 5.20 -18.46 8.67
N GLU A 144 6.11 -18.78 7.75
CA GLU A 144 7.08 -17.86 7.17
C GLU A 144 6.43 -16.92 6.16
N MET A 145 6.94 -15.69 6.08
CA MET A 145 6.42 -14.68 5.17
C MET A 145 6.91 -14.93 3.75
N LEU A 146 5.98 -14.96 2.80
CA LEU A 146 6.26 -15.23 1.39
C LEU A 146 5.87 -14.02 0.55
N ASN A 147 6.85 -13.19 0.20
CA ASN A 147 6.61 -11.99 -0.61
C ASN A 147 7.42 -12.01 -1.91
N TYR A 148 6.75 -11.67 -3.01
CA TYR A 148 7.32 -11.62 -4.35
C TYR A 148 7.07 -10.26 -4.99
N LEU A 149 8.10 -9.71 -5.61
CA LEU A 149 8.11 -8.42 -6.28
C LEU A 149 8.40 -8.61 -7.77
N ASP A 150 7.57 -8.00 -8.62
CA ASP A 150 7.86 -7.73 -10.03
C ASP A 150 8.27 -6.25 -10.20
N PRO A 151 9.57 -5.95 -10.38
CA PRO A 151 10.03 -4.58 -10.53
C PRO A 151 9.44 -3.90 -11.77
N GLU A 152 9.23 -4.62 -12.88
CA GLU A 152 8.75 -4.06 -14.14
C GLU A 152 7.22 -4.20 -14.32
N GLY A 153 6.58 -5.02 -13.51
CA GLY A 153 5.16 -5.40 -13.59
C GLY A 153 4.81 -6.12 -14.90
N ARG A 154 5.79 -6.70 -15.60
CA ARG A 154 5.58 -7.29 -16.93
C ARG A 154 5.03 -8.70 -16.85
N ALA A 155 5.12 -9.33 -15.69
CA ALA A 155 4.74 -10.72 -15.55
C ALA A 155 3.20 -10.83 -15.48
N GLU A 156 2.61 -11.50 -16.46
CA GLU A 156 1.22 -11.97 -16.40
C GLU A 156 1.15 -13.14 -15.42
N VAL A 157 1.21 -12.83 -14.13
CA VAL A 157 1.21 -13.86 -13.11
C VAL A 157 -0.16 -14.03 -12.48
N ASN A 158 -0.67 -15.25 -12.54
CA ASN A 158 -1.77 -15.63 -11.70
C ASN A 158 -1.29 -15.68 -10.25
N ALA A 159 -1.78 -14.74 -9.43
CA ALA A 159 -1.42 -14.63 -8.02
C ALA A 159 -1.75 -15.90 -7.23
N GLU A 160 -2.79 -16.64 -7.64
CA GLU A 160 -3.12 -17.93 -7.01
C GLU A 160 -2.04 -18.98 -7.27
N ASP A 161 -1.49 -19.01 -8.49
CA ASP A 161 -0.45 -19.97 -8.87
C ASP A 161 0.88 -19.64 -8.18
N LEU A 162 1.22 -18.36 -7.98
CA LEU A 162 2.44 -17.95 -7.26
C LEU A 162 2.47 -18.40 -5.82
N VAL A 163 1.35 -18.24 -5.13
CA VAL A 163 1.24 -18.49 -3.70
C VAL A 163 1.03 -19.99 -3.42
N MET A 164 0.46 -20.73 -4.38
CA MET A 164 0.30 -22.19 -4.30
C MET A 164 1.51 -22.97 -4.80
N ALA A 165 2.35 -22.37 -5.65
CA ALA A 165 3.53 -23.02 -6.21
C ALA A 165 4.73 -22.97 -5.24
N GLU A 166 4.60 -23.66 -4.12
CA GLU A 166 5.76 -24.14 -3.33
C GLU A 166 6.55 -25.26 -4.05
N LEU A 167 6.19 -25.60 -5.28
CA LEU A 167 6.81 -26.67 -6.08
C LEU A 167 7.14 -26.20 -7.50
N GLY A 168 8.09 -25.28 -7.63
CA GLY A 168 8.88 -25.13 -8.85
C GLY A 168 8.28 -24.24 -9.96
N VAL A 169 7.95 -22.98 -9.65
CA VAL A 169 7.88 -21.96 -10.70
C VAL A 169 9.29 -21.72 -11.24
N SER A 170 9.44 -21.75 -12.56
CA SER A 170 10.65 -21.32 -13.26
C SER A 170 11.11 -19.95 -12.72
N GLU A 171 12.41 -19.79 -12.44
CA GLU A 171 13.09 -18.61 -11.86
C GLU A 171 13.01 -17.31 -12.69
N SER A 172 11.95 -17.12 -13.45
CA SER A 172 11.85 -16.08 -14.45
C SER A 172 11.17 -14.84 -13.84
N GLU A 173 12.01 -13.86 -13.50
CA GLU A 173 11.72 -12.42 -13.32
C GLU A 173 11.24 -11.91 -11.95
N LEU A 174 10.71 -12.73 -11.05
CA LEU A 174 10.28 -12.26 -9.72
C LEU A 174 11.42 -12.25 -8.68
N ILE A 175 11.39 -11.26 -7.78
CA ILE A 175 12.36 -11.06 -6.69
C ILE A 175 11.67 -11.34 -5.36
N GLN A 176 12.26 -12.19 -4.52
CA GLN A 176 11.76 -12.40 -3.16
C GLN A 176 12.16 -11.22 -2.28
N VAL A 177 11.22 -10.68 -1.51
CA VAL A 177 11.42 -9.45 -0.73
C VAL A 177 10.96 -9.57 0.72
N ASN A 178 11.54 -8.74 1.59
CA ASN A 178 11.05 -8.47 2.92
C ASN A 178 10.21 -7.19 2.89
N VAL A 179 9.15 -7.16 3.69
CA VAL A 179 8.31 -5.99 3.88
C VAL A 179 8.34 -5.64 5.35
N SER A 180 9.00 -4.53 5.68
CA SER A 180 9.25 -4.09 7.05
C SER A 180 8.42 -2.85 7.37
N PHE A 181 7.64 -2.90 8.44
CA PHE A 181 6.88 -1.74 8.94
C PHE A 181 7.75 -0.88 9.85
N ILE A 182 7.88 0.41 9.51
CA ILE A 182 8.50 1.45 10.35
C ILE A 182 7.37 2.31 10.93
N GLY A 183 6.88 1.89 12.10
CA GLY A 183 5.64 2.45 12.65
C GLY A 183 4.42 2.12 11.78
N GLU A 184 3.36 2.91 11.88
CA GLU A 184 2.07 2.60 11.24
C GLU A 184 1.92 3.16 9.82
N CYS A 185 2.81 4.08 9.41
CA CYS A 185 2.64 4.88 8.19
C CYS A 185 3.82 4.78 7.22
N HIS A 186 4.83 3.95 7.50
CA HIS A 186 5.99 3.78 6.64
C HIS A 186 6.32 2.30 6.50
N VAL A 187 6.49 1.87 5.26
CA VAL A 187 6.86 0.50 4.89
C VAL A 187 8.10 0.55 4.01
N VAL A 188 9.03 -0.36 4.24
CA VAL A 188 10.22 -0.55 3.43
C VAL A 188 10.16 -1.94 2.80
N VAL A 189 10.36 -2.00 1.49
CA VAL A 189 10.47 -3.23 0.73
C VAL A 189 11.92 -3.42 0.34
N GLU A 190 12.52 -4.56 0.68
CA GLU A 190 13.93 -4.87 0.46
C GLU A 190 14.10 -6.28 -0.12
N GLU A 191 15.09 -6.51 -0.97
CA GLU A 191 15.39 -7.85 -1.47
C GLU A 191 15.83 -8.79 -0.32
N ASN A 192 15.26 -10.00 -0.28
CA ASN A 192 15.67 -11.03 0.67
C ASN A 192 17.08 -11.54 0.33
N LEU A 193 18.08 -10.92 0.93
CA LEU A 193 19.44 -11.46 0.95
C LEU A 193 19.50 -12.51 2.05
N GLU A 194 19.05 -13.73 1.77
CA GLU A 194 19.37 -14.87 2.63
C GLU A 194 20.91 -15.01 2.67
N VAL A 195 21.52 -14.50 3.75
CA VAL A 195 22.88 -14.86 4.12
C VAL A 195 22.79 -16.32 4.56
N ASN A 196 23.07 -17.23 3.62
CA ASN A 196 23.28 -18.65 3.92
C ASN A 196 24.41 -18.78 4.95
N VAL A 197 24.07 -18.74 6.23
CA VAL A 197 24.92 -19.29 7.28
C VAL A 197 24.76 -20.79 7.14
N ASP A 198 25.71 -21.41 6.42
CA ASP A 198 25.79 -22.86 6.27
C ASP A 198 25.61 -23.53 7.65
N PRO A 199 24.62 -24.42 7.85
CA PRO A 199 24.41 -25.12 9.12
C PRO A 199 25.44 -26.24 9.37
N SER A 200 26.65 -26.10 8.82
CA SER A 200 27.75 -27.07 8.95
C SER A 200 29.05 -26.42 9.45
N SER A 201 28.94 -25.47 10.37
CA SER A 201 30.09 -25.07 11.19
C SER A 201 29.95 -25.68 12.59
N PRO A 202 30.71 -26.74 12.93
CA PRO A 202 30.69 -27.31 14.25
C PRO A 202 31.41 -26.35 15.22
N ASN A 203 30.68 -25.94 16.25
CA ASN A 203 31.13 -25.41 17.54
C ASN A 203 32.65 -25.28 17.74
N LEU A 204 33.15 -24.06 17.80
CA LEU A 204 34.38 -23.76 18.54
C LEU A 204 34.00 -23.10 19.86
N ARG A 205 33.81 -23.97 20.87
CA ARG A 205 34.09 -23.61 22.27
C ARG A 205 35.51 -23.06 22.34
N GLY A 206 35.67 -21.91 22.99
CA GLY A 206 36.97 -21.30 23.20
C GLY A 206 37.89 -22.19 24.03
N GLU A 207 39.19 -22.05 23.79
CA GLU A 207 40.20 -21.79 24.82
C GLU A 207 41.56 -21.52 24.16
N VAL A 208 42.17 -20.41 24.59
CA VAL A 208 43.60 -20.16 24.81
C VAL A 208 44.61 -20.61 23.74
N SER A 209 45.20 -19.62 23.09
CA SER A 209 46.44 -19.75 22.32
C SER A 209 47.63 -19.75 23.28
N ASP A 210 48.50 -20.76 23.20
CA ASP A 210 49.90 -20.70 23.65
C ASP A 210 50.81 -21.36 22.61
N GLU A 211 52.00 -20.81 22.52
CA GLU A 211 52.97 -20.83 21.41
C GLU A 211 53.80 -22.14 21.24
N VAL A 212 54.60 -22.16 20.15
CA VAL A 212 55.99 -22.70 20.06
C VAL A 212 56.26 -23.91 19.11
N TYR A 213 56.91 -23.57 17.99
CA TYR A 213 58.04 -24.19 17.23
C TYR A 213 58.21 -25.72 17.01
N GLY A 214 58.56 -26.10 15.77
CA GLY A 214 59.50 -27.21 15.46
C GLY A 214 59.25 -28.02 14.16
N SER A 215 60.21 -28.04 13.23
CA SER A 215 60.19 -28.67 11.88
C SER A 215 60.53 -30.19 11.85
N PRO A 216 60.32 -30.91 10.70
CA PRO A 216 60.04 -32.37 10.59
C PRO A 216 61.28 -33.21 10.14
N PRO A 217 61.21 -34.56 9.99
CA PRO A 217 60.90 -35.13 8.65
C PRO A 217 60.33 -36.60 8.58
N ASP A 218 60.00 -36.99 7.35
CA ASP A 218 60.16 -38.35 6.76
C ASP A 218 58.92 -39.21 6.40
N GLN A 219 57.95 -38.64 5.67
CA GLN A 219 57.00 -39.42 4.86
C GLN A 219 56.82 -38.83 3.45
N MET A 220 57.92 -38.70 2.71
CA MET A 220 57.93 -38.14 1.35
C MET A 220 57.49 -39.14 0.26
N LYS A 221 56.96 -40.32 0.63
CA LYS A 221 56.46 -41.33 -0.32
C LYS A 221 54.93 -41.42 -0.41
N GLU A 222 54.19 -41.01 0.62
CA GLU A 222 52.72 -40.90 0.56
C GLU A 222 52.26 -39.66 -0.22
N ILE A 223 53.06 -38.59 -0.23
CA ILE A 223 52.70 -37.33 -0.90
C ILE A 223 52.65 -37.50 -2.43
N TYR A 224 53.55 -38.28 -3.03
CA TYR A 224 53.51 -38.51 -4.48
C TYR A 224 52.30 -39.34 -4.92
N GLN A 225 51.84 -40.29 -4.10
CA GLN A 225 50.64 -41.08 -4.36
C GLN A 225 49.34 -40.28 -4.12
N TYR A 226 49.37 -39.31 -3.20
CA TYR A 226 48.26 -38.38 -2.95
C TYR A 226 48.17 -37.24 -3.98
N LEU A 227 49.30 -36.81 -4.55
CA LEU A 227 49.35 -35.81 -5.62
C LEU A 227 49.02 -36.39 -7.01
N ALA A 228 49.33 -37.68 -7.25
CA ALA A 228 48.98 -38.38 -8.49
C ALA A 228 47.46 -38.64 -8.64
N ASN A 229 46.71 -38.65 -7.53
CA ASN A 229 45.25 -38.88 -7.51
C ASN A 229 44.42 -37.60 -7.30
N LYS A 230 45.00 -36.41 -7.49
CA LYS A 230 44.28 -35.13 -7.49
C LYS A 230 44.02 -34.60 -8.91
N THR A 231 43.47 -35.42 -9.78
CA THR A 231 42.50 -34.93 -10.79
C THR A 231 41.22 -34.53 -10.06
N SER A 232 41.29 -33.39 -9.35
CA SER A 232 40.17 -32.80 -8.63
C SER A 232 39.08 -32.30 -9.59
N PRO A 233 37.80 -32.36 -9.20
CA PRO A 233 36.68 -31.88 -10.00
C PRO A 233 36.70 -30.36 -10.12
N SER A 234 37.38 -29.86 -11.15
CA SER A 234 37.36 -28.49 -11.64
C SER A 234 35.93 -27.98 -11.91
N SER A 235 34.96 -28.87 -12.05
CA SER A 235 33.54 -28.54 -12.25
C SER A 235 32.87 -27.89 -11.03
N ARG A 236 33.21 -28.21 -9.78
CA ARG A 236 32.52 -27.63 -8.59
C ARG A 236 33.01 -26.23 -8.22
N ARG A 237 34.32 -25.96 -8.29
CA ARG A 237 34.87 -24.61 -8.02
C ARG A 237 34.54 -23.63 -9.15
N GLN A 238 34.46 -24.12 -10.39
CA GLN A 238 34.02 -23.31 -11.53
C GLN A 238 32.52 -23.05 -11.47
N ARG A 239 31.67 -24.04 -11.10
CA ARG A 239 30.24 -23.78 -10.80
C ARG A 239 30.03 -22.80 -9.66
N ARG A 240 30.89 -22.80 -8.63
CA ARG A 240 30.78 -21.86 -7.50
C ARG A 240 31.18 -20.44 -7.91
N ARG A 241 32.24 -20.29 -8.70
CA ARG A 241 32.65 -18.99 -9.31
C ARG A 241 31.71 -18.51 -10.41
N GLU A 242 31.06 -19.41 -11.15
CA GLU A 242 30.01 -19.10 -12.13
C GLU A 242 28.70 -18.72 -11.44
N LYS A 243 28.29 -19.39 -10.36
CA LYS A 243 27.16 -18.96 -9.52
C LYS A 243 27.44 -17.62 -8.83
N GLU A 244 28.65 -17.37 -8.35
CA GLU A 244 29.05 -16.07 -7.79
C GLU A 244 29.11 -14.96 -8.85
N LYS A 245 29.61 -15.24 -10.06
CA LYS A 245 29.59 -14.28 -11.18
C LYS A 245 28.18 -14.05 -11.74
N GLN A 246 27.31 -15.07 -11.77
CA GLN A 246 25.89 -14.91 -12.09
C GLN A 246 25.15 -14.09 -11.02
N ARG A 247 25.52 -14.23 -9.75
CA ARG A 247 25.00 -13.43 -8.63
C ARG A 247 25.50 -11.98 -8.65
N GLN A 248 26.74 -11.73 -9.06
CA GLN A 248 27.25 -10.36 -9.26
C GLN A 248 26.71 -9.69 -10.54
N GLY A 249 26.11 -10.46 -11.45
CA GLY A 249 25.49 -9.96 -12.68
C GLY A 249 24.03 -9.50 -12.52
N ARG A 250 23.33 -9.91 -11.45
CA ARG A 250 22.03 -9.32 -11.10
C ARG A 250 22.31 -8.03 -10.33
N ARG A 251 22.07 -6.89 -10.99
CA ARG A 251 22.07 -5.56 -10.38
C ARG A 251 21.18 -5.63 -9.12
N LYS A 252 21.78 -5.44 -7.94
CA LYS A 252 21.07 -5.43 -6.65
C LYS A 252 19.88 -4.48 -6.75
N TRP A 253 18.68 -4.95 -6.42
CA TRP A 253 17.50 -4.10 -6.45
C TRP A 253 17.55 -3.13 -5.26
N GLU A 254 17.25 -1.85 -5.50
CA GLU A 254 17.32 -0.81 -4.47
C GLU A 254 16.04 -0.82 -3.61
N PRO A 255 16.17 -0.73 -2.27
CA PRO A 255 15.03 -0.65 -1.36
C PRO A 255 14.01 0.42 -1.77
N GLU A 256 12.73 0.06 -1.73
CA GLU A 256 11.63 1.00 -1.97
C GLU A 256 10.94 1.37 -0.66
N ASN A 257 10.77 2.68 -0.46
CA ASN A 257 10.13 3.25 0.72
C ASN A 257 8.74 3.74 0.36
N PHE A 258 7.75 3.39 1.18
CA PHE A 258 6.36 3.77 0.99
C PHE A 258 5.79 4.45 2.22
N VAL A 259 5.11 5.57 2.02
CA VAL A 259 4.43 6.33 3.09
C VAL A 259 2.93 6.27 2.89
N LYS A 260 2.19 5.90 3.94
CA LYS A 260 0.73 5.72 3.90
C LYS A 260 0.01 7.06 3.67
N ILE A 261 -1.02 7.03 2.82
CA ILE A 261 -1.97 8.13 2.67
C ILE A 261 -3.16 7.84 3.60
N VAL A 262 -3.03 8.23 4.87
CA VAL A 262 -4.00 7.92 5.94
C VAL A 262 -5.40 8.50 5.66
N ASN A 263 -5.44 9.71 5.10
CA ASN A 263 -6.64 10.50 4.91
C ASN A 263 -7.11 10.47 3.44
N CYS A 264 -7.22 9.27 2.86
CA CYS A 264 -7.50 9.07 1.44
C CYS A 264 -8.99 9.21 1.04
N SER A 265 -9.91 9.35 2.00
CA SER A 265 -11.35 9.49 1.73
C SER A 265 -11.99 10.68 2.49
N PRO A 266 -13.03 11.29 1.92
CA PRO A 266 -13.81 12.34 2.58
C PRO A 266 -14.47 11.89 3.87
N LYS A 267 -14.57 12.82 4.82
CA LYS A 267 -15.36 12.66 6.05
C LYS A 267 -16.39 13.77 6.16
N PRO A 268 -17.53 13.58 6.85
CA PRO A 268 -18.53 14.64 7.01
C PRO A 268 -17.97 15.94 7.58
N SER A 269 -17.01 15.87 8.50
CA SER A 269 -16.33 17.04 9.07
C SER A 269 -15.23 17.65 8.18
N ARG A 270 -14.77 16.91 7.18
CA ARG A 270 -13.70 17.31 6.24
C ARG A 270 -14.05 16.81 4.83
N PRO A 271 -15.05 17.44 4.18
CA PRO A 271 -15.69 16.90 2.96
C PRO A 271 -14.78 16.92 1.73
N LEU A 272 -13.79 17.81 1.68
CA LEU A 272 -12.83 17.88 0.57
C LEU A 272 -11.62 16.97 0.77
N GLN A 273 -11.43 16.42 1.97
CA GLN A 273 -10.25 15.64 2.30
C GLN A 273 -10.23 14.35 1.49
N GLY A 274 -9.09 13.98 0.93
CA GLY A 274 -9.00 12.69 0.23
C GLY A 274 -8.05 12.67 -0.94
N LEU A 275 -8.00 11.50 -1.55
CA LEU A 275 -7.36 11.28 -2.84
C LEU A 275 -8.43 11.32 -3.94
N TRP A 276 -8.19 12.16 -4.93
CA TRP A 276 -9.11 12.50 -6.01
C TRP A 276 -8.42 12.33 -7.35
N LYS A 277 -9.21 12.28 -8.41
CA LYS A 277 -8.74 12.29 -9.79
C LYS A 277 -9.49 13.36 -10.60
N GLY A 278 -8.78 14.05 -11.48
CA GLY A 278 -9.34 15.17 -12.25
C GLY A 278 -8.65 15.31 -13.60
N ILE A 279 -9.37 15.85 -14.58
CA ILE A 279 -8.86 16.05 -15.93
C ILE A 279 -8.29 17.46 -16.03
N CYS A 280 -7.05 17.54 -16.51
CA CYS A 280 -6.30 18.76 -16.69
C CYS A 280 -6.60 19.42 -18.04
N ASP A 281 -6.07 20.63 -18.22
CA ASP A 281 -6.18 21.43 -19.44
C ASP A 281 -5.61 20.72 -20.68
N ASP A 282 -4.55 19.93 -20.51
CA ASP A 282 -3.97 19.05 -21.52
C ASP A 282 -4.80 17.78 -21.78
N MET A 283 -5.97 17.66 -21.16
CA MET A 283 -6.89 16.52 -21.19
C MET A 283 -6.29 15.22 -20.64
N SER A 284 -5.17 15.30 -19.92
CA SER A 284 -4.64 14.19 -19.14
C SER A 284 -5.37 14.04 -17.81
N LEU A 285 -5.41 12.81 -17.29
CA LEU A 285 -5.95 12.55 -15.96
C LEU A 285 -4.83 12.63 -14.93
N ASP A 286 -5.06 13.37 -13.85
CA ASP A 286 -4.12 13.49 -12.73
C ASP A 286 -4.75 13.11 -11.41
N PHE A 287 -3.89 12.79 -10.43
CA PHE A 287 -4.29 12.48 -9.06
C PHE A 287 -3.99 13.65 -8.12
N TYR A 288 -4.95 13.97 -7.26
CA TYR A 288 -4.94 15.12 -6.37
C TYR A 288 -5.13 14.66 -4.93
N LEU A 289 -4.26 15.10 -4.03
CA LEU A 289 -4.39 14.84 -2.60
C LEU A 289 -4.72 16.14 -1.88
N VAL A 290 -5.91 16.17 -1.28
CA VAL A 290 -6.40 17.29 -0.48
C VAL A 290 -6.29 16.94 0.99
N SER A 291 -5.58 17.78 1.73
CA SER A 291 -5.35 17.63 3.17
C SER A 291 -5.81 18.86 3.93
N TYR A 292 -6.32 18.63 5.13
CA TYR A 292 -6.65 19.66 6.11
C TYR A 292 -5.51 19.70 7.13
N ASP A 293 -5.01 20.89 7.44
CA ASP A 293 -4.05 21.08 8.52
C ASP A 293 -4.76 21.19 9.90
N ASP A 294 -3.96 21.30 10.96
CA ASP A 294 -4.46 21.35 12.34
C ASP A 294 -5.11 22.69 12.71
N VAL A 295 -4.84 23.74 11.94
CA VAL A 295 -5.39 25.09 12.12
C VAL A 295 -6.66 25.29 11.28
N GLY A 296 -7.01 24.28 10.46
CA GLY A 296 -8.18 24.28 9.59
C GLY A 296 -7.89 24.70 8.15
N GLY A 297 -6.66 25.02 7.78
CA GLY A 297 -6.32 25.29 6.38
C GLY A 297 -6.51 24.05 5.50
N ILE A 298 -6.82 24.29 4.22
CA ILE A 298 -6.89 23.26 3.18
C ILE A 298 -5.75 23.48 2.21
N ALA A 299 -5.07 22.39 1.84
CA ALA A 299 -4.07 22.39 0.79
C ALA A 299 -4.26 21.20 -0.14
N CYS A 300 -4.15 21.45 -1.44
CA CYS A 300 -4.19 20.42 -2.47
C CYS A 300 -2.83 20.27 -3.14
N ARG A 301 -2.40 19.04 -3.42
CA ARG A 301 -1.17 18.75 -4.15
C ARG A 301 -1.41 17.69 -5.22
N LYS A 302 -0.68 17.76 -6.33
CA LYS A 302 -0.69 16.70 -7.34
C LYS A 302 0.16 15.52 -6.85
N VAL A 303 -0.33 14.30 -7.05
CA VAL A 303 0.36 13.05 -6.70
C VAL A 303 1.03 12.53 -7.97
N GLY A 304 2.36 12.63 -8.08
CA GLY A 304 3.02 12.35 -9.35
C GLY A 304 4.21 13.25 -9.65
N ASP A 305 4.15 14.51 -9.23
CA ASP A 305 5.11 15.55 -9.61
C ASP A 305 6.42 15.47 -8.81
N PHE A 306 7.22 14.45 -9.09
CA PHE A 306 8.62 14.34 -8.66
C PHE A 306 9.61 14.83 -9.72
N HIS A 307 9.12 15.15 -10.93
CA HIS A 307 9.95 15.63 -12.04
C HIS A 307 10.42 17.08 -11.90
N ARG A 308 10.09 17.77 -10.81
CA ARG A 308 10.53 19.14 -10.57
C ARG A 308 11.30 19.22 -9.25
N PRO A 309 12.44 19.94 -9.21
CA PRO A 309 13.29 20.01 -8.02
C PRO A 309 12.50 20.45 -6.79
N LEU A 310 13.01 20.07 -5.61
CA LEU A 310 12.38 20.21 -4.27
C LEU A 310 11.75 21.59 -3.96
N THR A 311 12.13 22.64 -4.67
CA THR A 311 11.58 24.00 -4.63
C THR A 311 10.21 24.17 -5.32
N TYR A 312 9.70 23.16 -6.05
CA TYR A 312 8.46 23.22 -6.83
C TYR A 312 7.29 22.40 -6.22
N HIS A 313 7.44 21.85 -5.01
CA HIS A 313 6.42 21.03 -4.33
C HIS A 313 5.34 21.86 -3.59
N GLY A 314 5.05 23.06 -4.08
CA GLY A 314 3.99 23.90 -3.52
C GLY A 314 2.60 23.27 -3.74
N PRO A 315 1.61 23.54 -2.87
CA PRO A 315 0.25 23.12 -3.13
C PRO A 315 -0.26 23.74 -4.44
N ILE A 316 -1.13 23.07 -5.18
CA ILE A 316 -1.79 23.65 -6.37
C ILE A 316 -2.65 24.83 -5.93
N PHE A 317 -3.43 24.60 -4.88
CA PHE A 317 -4.19 25.62 -4.18
C PHE A 317 -4.12 25.42 -2.68
N TRP A 318 -4.32 26.52 -1.96
CA TRP A 318 -4.45 26.51 -0.52
C TRP A 318 -5.45 27.56 -0.05
N THR A 319 -5.98 27.37 1.15
CA THR A 319 -6.76 28.39 1.86
C THR A 319 -6.59 28.21 3.36
N PRO A 320 -6.41 29.29 4.13
CA PRO A 320 -6.35 29.22 5.58
C PRO A 320 -7.75 29.23 6.22
N SER A 321 -8.80 29.44 5.40
CA SER A 321 -10.18 29.60 5.87
C SER A 321 -11.03 28.38 5.50
N LEU A 322 -11.88 27.96 6.43
CA LEU A 322 -12.94 26.95 6.21
C LEU A 322 -14.33 27.58 6.07
N ALA A 323 -14.40 28.89 5.84
CA ALA A 323 -15.68 29.57 5.68
C ALA A 323 -16.31 29.19 4.33
N PHE A 324 -17.07 28.10 4.34
CA PHE A 324 -17.92 27.72 3.23
C PHE A 324 -19.08 28.70 3.09
N PHE A 325 -19.35 29.11 1.86
CA PHE A 325 -20.53 29.88 1.49
C PHE A 325 -21.59 28.92 0.98
N ASP A 326 -22.74 28.89 1.66
CA ASP A 326 -23.85 28.02 1.28
C ASP A 326 -24.55 28.55 0.02
N SER A 327 -25.02 27.64 -0.81
CA SER A 327 -25.93 27.94 -1.91
C SER A 327 -27.27 28.49 -1.38
N PRO A 328 -27.91 29.47 -2.06
CA PRO A 328 -27.56 30.04 -3.36
C PRO A 328 -26.38 31.01 -3.30
N LEU A 329 -25.54 30.99 -4.33
CA LEU A 329 -24.40 31.91 -4.43
C LEU A 329 -24.88 33.33 -4.77
N SER A 330 -23.97 34.29 -4.65
CA SER A 330 -24.24 35.64 -5.15
C SER A 330 -24.34 35.65 -6.69
N PRO A 331 -25.06 36.60 -7.32
CA PRO A 331 -25.18 36.67 -8.77
C PRO A 331 -23.83 36.73 -9.50
N GLU A 332 -22.83 37.38 -8.89
CA GLU A 332 -21.47 37.45 -9.43
C GLU A 332 -20.76 36.09 -9.39
N GLU A 333 -20.88 35.34 -8.30
CA GLU A 333 -20.25 34.02 -8.17
C GLU A 333 -20.98 32.95 -8.99
N ASP A 334 -22.30 33.06 -9.14
CA ASP A 334 -23.09 32.23 -10.05
C ASP A 334 -22.68 32.47 -11.51
N ASP A 335 -22.48 33.73 -11.92
CA ASP A 335 -21.99 34.05 -13.28
C ASP A 335 -20.60 33.45 -13.51
N ILE A 336 -19.70 33.58 -12.53
CA ILE A 336 -18.34 33.04 -12.63
C ILE A 336 -18.34 31.51 -12.76
N TYR A 337 -19.21 30.81 -12.04
CA TYR A 337 -19.36 29.36 -12.16
C TYR A 337 -19.94 28.97 -13.53
N ASN A 338 -21.04 29.60 -13.93
CA ASN A 338 -21.79 29.22 -15.13
C ASN A 338 -21.10 29.60 -16.44
N CYS A 339 -20.24 30.63 -16.45
CA CYS A 339 -19.50 31.06 -17.63
C CYS A 339 -18.26 30.21 -17.95
N ARG A 340 -17.90 29.23 -17.11
CA ARG A 340 -16.69 28.42 -17.28
C ARG A 340 -16.96 27.05 -17.88
N ALA A 341 -15.98 26.57 -18.63
CA ALA A 341 -16.00 25.21 -19.17
C ALA A 341 -15.60 24.19 -18.10
N HIS A 342 -16.42 23.17 -17.88
CA HIS A 342 -16.01 22.04 -17.05
C HIS A 342 -15.16 21.07 -17.89
N LEU A 343 -13.93 20.79 -17.45
CA LEU A 343 -13.06 19.84 -18.12
C LEU A 343 -13.55 18.40 -17.89
N ARG A 344 -14.08 17.79 -18.96
CA ARG A 344 -14.67 16.45 -18.93
C ARG A 344 -14.26 15.64 -20.18
N PRO A 345 -14.24 14.30 -20.11
CA PRO A 345 -13.97 13.46 -21.27
C PRO A 345 -15.04 13.67 -22.35
N ALA A 346 -14.67 13.45 -23.61
CA ALA A 346 -15.60 13.54 -24.74
C ALA A 346 -16.79 12.57 -24.60
N ASP A 347 -16.58 11.37 -24.04
CA ASP A 347 -17.63 10.35 -23.91
C ASP A 347 -18.70 10.72 -22.86
N GLU A 348 -18.37 11.51 -21.84
CA GLU A 348 -19.34 11.98 -20.84
C GLU A 348 -20.20 13.16 -21.34
N SER A 349 -19.85 13.78 -22.48
CA SER A 349 -20.66 14.84 -23.09
C SER A 349 -22.00 14.33 -23.64
N GLN A 350 -22.16 13.01 -23.82
CA GLN A 350 -23.39 12.37 -24.28
C GLN A 350 -24.25 11.78 -23.13
N GLU A 351 -23.71 11.60 -21.92
CA GLU A 351 -24.42 11.04 -20.76
C GLU A 351 -25.14 12.10 -19.89
N ILE A 352 -25.45 13.27 -20.45
CA ILE A 352 -26.11 14.40 -19.74
C ILE A 352 -27.54 14.05 -19.24
N ILE A 353 -28.06 12.85 -19.48
CA ILE A 353 -29.46 12.51 -19.16
C ILE A 353 -29.65 11.84 -17.76
N SER A 354 -28.60 11.43 -17.03
CA SER A 354 -28.81 10.42 -15.98
C SER A 354 -28.48 10.77 -14.53
N THR A 355 -28.13 12.00 -14.14
CA THR A 355 -28.14 12.39 -12.71
C THR A 355 -28.50 13.88 -12.49
N PRO A 356 -29.58 14.19 -11.75
CA PRO A 356 -30.07 15.57 -11.58
C PRO A 356 -29.20 16.48 -10.69
N ASP A 357 -28.21 15.92 -9.98
CA ASP A 357 -27.37 16.66 -9.01
C ASP A 357 -25.93 16.91 -9.50
N ASN A 358 -25.58 16.50 -10.72
CA ASN A 358 -24.22 16.60 -11.22
C ASN A 358 -23.88 18.07 -11.57
N GLY A 359 -23.00 18.69 -10.79
CA GLY A 359 -22.65 20.11 -10.94
C GLY A 359 -23.59 21.08 -10.23
N VAL A 360 -24.51 20.61 -9.38
CA VAL A 360 -25.29 21.50 -8.52
C VAL A 360 -24.43 21.89 -7.31
N VAL A 361 -24.06 23.16 -7.22
CA VAL A 361 -23.23 23.69 -6.13
C VAL A 361 -24.03 23.71 -4.82
N SER A 362 -23.48 23.07 -3.80
CA SER A 362 -23.96 23.08 -2.42
C SER A 362 -23.23 24.15 -1.60
N HIS A 363 -21.91 24.20 -1.74
CA HIS A 363 -21.05 25.13 -1.01
C HIS A 363 -19.92 25.65 -1.89
N MET A 364 -19.44 26.85 -1.61
CA MET A 364 -18.29 27.46 -2.27
C MET A 364 -17.23 27.84 -1.24
N LEU A 365 -15.95 27.79 -1.63
CA LEU A 365 -14.83 28.25 -0.80
C LEU A 365 -13.82 29.03 -1.63
N TYR A 366 -13.31 30.14 -1.08
CA TYR A 366 -12.21 30.89 -1.68
C TYR A 366 -10.86 30.20 -1.45
N ILE A 367 -10.05 30.13 -2.50
CA ILE A 367 -8.71 29.57 -2.49
C ILE A 367 -7.72 30.50 -3.17
N ASN A 368 -6.43 30.28 -2.89
CA ASN A 368 -5.33 30.94 -3.56
C ASN A 368 -4.46 29.91 -4.28
N SER A 369 -3.95 30.31 -5.44
CA SER A 369 -2.97 29.57 -6.23
C SER A 369 -1.60 29.68 -5.59
N SER A 370 -0.84 28.59 -5.50
CA SER A 370 0.56 28.67 -5.01
C SER A 370 1.60 28.78 -6.12
N TYR A 371 1.18 29.02 -7.37
CA TYR A 371 2.09 29.24 -8.50
C TYR A 371 3.04 30.44 -8.28
N ASP A 372 2.73 31.34 -7.34
CA ASP A 372 3.53 32.51 -6.99
C ASP A 372 4.77 32.23 -6.12
N LEU A 373 4.91 31.04 -5.52
CA LEU A 373 6.08 30.71 -4.70
C LEU A 373 7.28 30.19 -5.52
N VAL A 374 7.15 30.11 -6.83
CA VAL A 374 7.89 29.14 -7.66
C VAL A 374 8.47 29.72 -8.97
N ILE A 375 8.37 31.03 -9.23
CA ILE A 375 9.07 31.68 -10.35
C ILE A 375 10.29 32.46 -9.80
N PRO A 376 11.53 31.98 -9.98
CA PRO A 376 12.74 32.67 -9.50
C PRO A 376 12.92 34.08 -10.09
N ASP A 377 12.36 34.34 -11.27
CA ASP A 377 12.52 35.59 -12.01
C ASP A 377 11.46 36.66 -11.73
N LEU A 378 10.47 36.38 -10.85
CA LEU A 378 9.40 37.33 -10.49
C LEU A 378 9.46 37.82 -9.04
N VAL A 379 10.59 37.62 -8.36
CA VAL A 379 10.86 38.22 -7.04
C VAL A 379 10.90 39.74 -7.19
N GLY A 380 9.76 40.40 -6.93
CA GLY A 380 9.66 41.86 -6.85
C GLY A 380 8.57 42.50 -7.72
N THR A 381 7.89 41.75 -8.59
CA THR A 381 6.71 42.27 -9.31
C THR A 381 5.45 41.92 -8.52
N THR A 382 4.73 42.96 -8.08
CA THR A 382 3.40 42.84 -7.49
C THR A 382 2.43 42.21 -8.49
N VAL A 383 2.32 40.88 -8.47
CA VAL A 383 1.29 40.13 -9.21
C VAL A 383 -0.07 40.62 -8.72
N ASN A 384 -0.98 40.91 -9.65
CA ASN A 384 -2.32 41.37 -9.28
C ASN A 384 -2.99 40.27 -8.44
N PRO A 385 -3.47 40.54 -7.21
CA PRO A 385 -4.05 39.51 -6.34
C PRO A 385 -5.21 38.74 -7.00
N ARG A 386 -5.90 39.35 -7.99
CA ARG A 386 -6.94 38.68 -8.78
C ARG A 386 -6.43 37.57 -9.71
N GLN A 387 -5.11 37.49 -9.97
CA GLN A 387 -4.51 36.46 -10.84
C GLN A 387 -4.23 35.15 -10.11
N VAL A 388 -4.27 35.15 -8.78
CA VAL A 388 -4.06 33.96 -7.94
C VAL A 388 -5.30 33.51 -7.19
N GLU A 389 -6.34 34.32 -7.18
CA GLU A 389 -7.61 33.97 -6.57
C GLU A 389 -8.31 32.84 -7.33
N GLY A 390 -8.91 31.92 -6.59
CA GLY A 390 -9.70 30.84 -7.14
C GLY A 390 -10.84 30.42 -6.22
N ARG A 391 -11.60 29.44 -6.68
CA ARG A 391 -12.78 28.93 -5.99
C ARG A 391 -12.77 27.40 -6.00
N ILE A 392 -13.29 26.83 -4.93
CA ILE A 392 -13.75 25.46 -4.88
C ILE A 392 -15.28 25.50 -4.88
N TRP A 393 -15.90 24.71 -5.76
CA TRP A 393 -17.33 24.47 -5.77
C TRP A 393 -17.59 23.05 -5.34
N GLN A 394 -18.10 22.88 -4.13
CA GLN A 394 -18.55 21.58 -3.62
C GLN A 394 -19.94 21.28 -4.16
N TYR A 395 -20.10 20.12 -4.77
CA TYR A 395 -21.35 19.67 -5.38
C TYR A 395 -22.20 18.84 -4.41
N LYS A 396 -23.51 18.79 -4.64
CA LYS A 396 -24.46 18.01 -3.81
C LYS A 396 -24.15 16.50 -3.74
N ASN A 397 -23.55 15.95 -4.80
CA ASN A 397 -23.12 14.55 -4.85
C ASN A 397 -21.88 14.25 -3.96
N GLY A 398 -21.31 15.27 -3.30
CA GLY A 398 -20.15 15.15 -2.43
C GLY A 398 -18.81 15.05 -3.17
N THR A 399 -18.76 15.39 -4.46
CA THR A 399 -17.54 15.74 -5.18
C THR A 399 -17.39 17.27 -5.27
N PHE A 400 -16.33 17.76 -5.91
CA PHE A 400 -16.13 19.20 -6.07
C PHE A 400 -15.29 19.51 -7.30
N GLY A 401 -15.42 20.73 -7.80
CA GLY A 401 -14.52 21.30 -8.78
C GLY A 401 -13.71 22.44 -8.19
N PHE A 402 -12.59 22.77 -8.81
CA PHE A 402 -11.84 23.98 -8.49
C PHE A 402 -11.40 24.71 -9.77
N GLY A 403 -11.19 26.01 -9.66
CA GLY A 403 -10.70 26.83 -10.77
C GLY A 403 -10.20 28.19 -10.29
N PHE A 404 -9.22 28.76 -10.98
CA PHE A 404 -8.70 30.10 -10.69
C PHE A 404 -9.37 31.15 -11.56
N LEU A 405 -9.34 32.41 -11.14
CA LEU A 405 -9.96 33.52 -11.88
C LEU A 405 -9.31 33.83 -13.22
N ARG A 406 -8.03 33.47 -13.37
CA ARG A 406 -7.29 33.62 -14.62
C ARG A 406 -7.66 32.59 -15.69
N ASP A 407 -8.28 31.49 -15.29
CA ASP A 407 -8.60 30.35 -16.15
C ASP A 407 -10.09 30.38 -16.50
N ASP A 408 -10.44 29.97 -17.72
CA ASP A 408 -11.82 29.90 -18.23
C ASP A 408 -12.47 28.52 -18.01
N TYR A 409 -11.80 27.66 -17.22
CA TYR A 409 -12.23 26.29 -16.98
C TYR A 409 -12.29 25.92 -15.49
N ILE A 410 -12.98 24.81 -15.22
CA ILE A 410 -13.10 24.17 -13.90
C ILE A 410 -12.60 22.73 -14.02
N ILE A 411 -11.68 22.35 -13.14
CA ILE A 411 -11.23 20.96 -12.98
C ILE A 411 -12.20 20.28 -12.01
N ASP A 412 -13.07 19.43 -12.54
CA ASP A 412 -13.96 18.59 -11.74
C ASP A 412 -13.18 17.40 -11.15
N LEU A 413 -13.20 17.25 -9.82
CA LEU A 413 -12.54 16.16 -9.13
C LEU A 413 -13.53 15.04 -8.79
N LYS A 414 -13.21 13.82 -9.19
CA LYS A 414 -13.93 12.59 -8.85
C LYS A 414 -13.16 11.77 -7.83
N ARG A 415 -13.88 10.94 -7.07
CA ARG A 415 -13.25 10.03 -6.10
C ARG A 415 -12.41 9.01 -6.85
N ILE A 416 -11.23 8.69 -6.33
CA ILE A 416 -10.39 7.63 -6.89
C ILE A 416 -10.86 6.24 -6.44
N ALA A 417 -11.43 6.15 -5.24
CA ALA A 417 -11.90 4.90 -4.63
C ALA A 417 -13.13 5.15 -3.75
N ILE A 418 -13.98 4.12 -3.62
CA ILE A 418 -15.13 4.08 -2.69
C ILE A 418 -15.08 2.74 -1.96
N ASN A 419 -15.28 2.77 -0.64
CA ASN A 419 -15.29 1.57 0.22
C ASN A 419 -14.04 0.69 0.06
N GLY A 420 -12.88 1.29 -0.23
CA GLY A 420 -11.63 0.56 -0.44
C GLY A 420 -11.51 -0.11 -1.80
N HIS A 421 -12.35 0.24 -2.79
CA HIS A 421 -12.25 -0.25 -4.16
C HIS A 421 -11.95 0.90 -5.13
N LEU A 422 -10.98 0.69 -6.03
CA LEU A 422 -10.57 1.65 -7.05
C LEU A 422 -11.65 1.80 -8.14
N LEU A 423 -11.99 3.04 -8.50
CA LEU A 423 -13.00 3.35 -9.51
C LEU A 423 -12.40 3.50 -10.91
N ASP A 424 -13.20 3.15 -11.93
CA ASP A 424 -12.85 3.25 -13.36
C ASP A 424 -11.55 2.53 -13.71
N THR A 425 -11.33 1.36 -13.11
CA THR A 425 -10.16 0.54 -13.42
C THR A 425 -10.30 0.02 -14.84
N VAL A 426 -9.30 0.30 -15.67
CA VAL A 426 -9.21 -0.20 -17.05
C VAL A 426 -8.03 -1.15 -17.16
N GLU A 427 -8.19 -2.18 -17.98
CA GLU A 427 -7.05 -3.04 -18.32
C GLU A 427 -6.01 -2.21 -19.08
N PRO A 428 -4.71 -2.43 -18.81
CA PRO A 428 -3.68 -1.83 -19.62
C PRO A 428 -3.88 -2.33 -21.05
N SER A 429 -4.11 -1.41 -22.00
CA SER A 429 -4.10 -1.77 -23.40
C SER A 429 -2.70 -2.29 -23.74
N ASN A 430 -2.60 -3.58 -24.04
CA ASN A 430 -1.41 -4.14 -24.67
C ASN A 430 -1.24 -3.39 -25.98
N GLY A 431 -0.32 -2.42 -26.00
CA GLY A 431 -0.06 -1.61 -27.17
C GLY A 431 0.28 -2.50 -28.37
N CYS A 432 -0.37 -2.22 -29.51
CA CYS A 432 0.08 -2.68 -30.82
C CYS A 432 1.53 -2.26 -31.11
#